data_AF-A0A2Z4FL08-F1
#
_entry.id   AF-A0A2Z4FL08-F1
#
_cell.length_a   1.000
_cell.length_b   1.000
_cell.length_c   1.000
_cell.angle_alpha   90.00
_cell.angle_beta   90.00
_cell.angle_gamma   90.00
#
_symmetry.space_group_name_H-M   'P 1'
#
loop_
_entity.id
_entity.type
_entity.pdbx_description
1 polymer ?
#
loop_
_entity_poly.entity_id
_entity_poly.type
_entity_poly.pdbx_seq_one_letter_code
_entity_poly.pdbx_strand_id
1 'polypeptide(L)'
;MWQFALALGLLGLGPTAAWAHSNADSNARMLELNEQGFAAFGEEDYLRAARKFEAAHDYVADPILRKNAAIAWFKAERCVEASEAAVFFLLAEGTLRQDRDEARSVWGHCQLDQADRAFAAGDVDRAEAIIARVDAVRTDARVKQRLAGARMRLIEMRVNGAEGDLDRVSLGWGLVSVGAAVLIGTGAYHLSADGLDGAAKWAVPTLYGAGTLSTLGGLSLVYLGNNASQESEKPAALRAPAPAFEIGLSMRF
;
A
#
# COMPACT_ATOMS: atom_id res chain seq x y z
N MET A 1 -71.21 -0.75 -60.55
CA MET A 1 -70.38 -1.92 -60.20
C MET A 1 -68.92 -1.56 -60.43
N TRP A 2 -68.18 -1.16 -59.38
CA TRP A 2 -66.74 -0.90 -59.47
C TRP A 2 -66.05 -1.51 -58.24
N GLN A 3 -64.97 -2.23 -58.51
CA GLN A 3 -64.26 -3.16 -57.63
C GLN A 3 -63.43 -2.43 -56.57
N PHE A 4 -63.43 -2.98 -55.35
CA PHE A 4 -62.48 -2.67 -54.28
C PHE A 4 -61.11 -3.27 -54.62
N ALA A 5 -60.06 -2.47 -54.59
CA ALA A 5 -58.68 -2.94 -54.55
C ALA A 5 -58.07 -2.56 -53.19
N LEU A 6 -58.02 -3.55 -52.29
CA LEU A 6 -57.24 -3.54 -51.06
C LEU A 6 -55.77 -3.76 -51.42
N ALA A 7 -54.93 -2.73 -51.28
CA ALA A 7 -53.48 -2.88 -51.26
C ALA A 7 -53.03 -2.94 -49.79
N LEU A 8 -53.01 -4.15 -49.23
CA LEU A 8 -52.59 -4.43 -47.86
C LEU A 8 -51.13 -4.93 -47.86
N GLY A 9 -50.26 -4.17 -47.19
CA GLY A 9 -49.17 -4.66 -46.35
C GLY A 9 -48.01 -5.44 -46.98
N LEU A 10 -46.85 -4.80 -47.12
CA LEU A 10 -45.54 -5.46 -47.10
C LEU A 10 -44.41 -4.44 -46.83
N LEU A 11 -44.43 -3.85 -45.63
CA LEU A 11 -43.31 -3.08 -45.09
C LEU A 11 -43.19 -3.42 -43.59
N GLY A 12 -42.26 -4.31 -43.25
CA GLY A 12 -42.02 -4.64 -41.84
C GLY A 12 -41.27 -5.95 -41.58
N LEU A 13 -40.14 -6.19 -42.23
CA LEU A 13 -39.15 -7.16 -41.75
C LEU A 13 -37.86 -6.40 -41.48
N GLY A 14 -37.76 -5.87 -40.26
CA GLY A 14 -36.60 -5.14 -39.77
C GLY A 14 -35.38 -6.03 -39.54
N PRO A 15 -34.17 -5.45 -39.43
CA PRO A 15 -32.88 -6.15 -39.40
C PRO A 15 -32.52 -6.78 -38.05
N THR A 16 -33.48 -7.34 -37.30
CA THR A 16 -33.22 -7.88 -35.96
C THR A 16 -32.52 -9.24 -35.95
N ALA A 17 -32.52 -9.98 -37.07
CA ALA A 17 -31.90 -11.31 -37.15
C ALA A 17 -30.36 -11.28 -37.20
N ALA A 18 -29.75 -10.22 -37.72
CA ALA A 18 -28.29 -10.13 -37.85
C ALA A 18 -27.57 -9.93 -36.49
N TRP A 19 -28.22 -9.22 -35.56
CA TRP A 19 -27.66 -8.91 -34.23
C TRP A 19 -27.75 -10.08 -33.25
N ALA A 20 -28.73 -10.98 -33.44
CA ALA A 20 -28.87 -12.16 -32.60
C ALA A 20 -27.77 -13.20 -32.88
N HIS A 21 -27.34 -13.33 -34.15
CA HIS A 21 -26.29 -14.27 -34.55
C HIS A 21 -24.90 -13.81 -34.07
N SER A 22 -24.57 -12.52 -34.19
CA SER A 22 -23.29 -11.98 -33.71
C SER A 22 -23.10 -12.14 -32.20
N ASN A 23 -24.18 -12.06 -31.43
CA ASN A 23 -24.14 -12.21 -29.97
C ASN A 23 -23.91 -13.68 -29.56
N ALA A 24 -24.48 -14.64 -30.28
CA ALA A 24 -24.27 -16.07 -30.01
C ALA A 24 -22.81 -16.47 -30.24
N ASP A 25 -22.20 -16.02 -31.33
CA ASP A 25 -20.81 -16.32 -31.66
C ASP A 25 -19.84 -15.64 -30.66
N SER A 26 -20.13 -14.39 -30.27
CA SER A 26 -19.33 -13.67 -29.28
C SER A 26 -19.38 -14.35 -27.90
N ASN A 27 -20.55 -14.81 -27.47
CA ASN A 27 -20.70 -15.56 -26.22
C ASN A 27 -19.96 -16.90 -26.27
N ALA A 28 -20.07 -17.65 -27.37
CA ALA A 28 -19.35 -18.91 -27.54
C ALA A 28 -17.82 -18.69 -27.46
N ARG A 29 -17.32 -17.64 -28.11
CA ARG A 29 -15.89 -17.31 -28.10
C ARG A 29 -15.41 -16.85 -26.73
N MET A 30 -16.21 -16.07 -26.01
CA MET A 30 -15.93 -15.67 -24.63
C MET A 30 -15.80 -16.91 -23.72
N LEU A 31 -16.75 -17.86 -23.80
CA LEU A 31 -16.74 -19.07 -22.98
C LEU A 31 -15.51 -19.94 -23.25
N GLU A 32 -15.15 -20.13 -24.52
CA GLU A 32 -13.94 -20.87 -24.91
C GLU A 32 -12.66 -20.23 -24.35
N LEU A 33 -12.55 -18.90 -24.44
CA LEU A 33 -11.39 -18.17 -23.91
C LEU A 33 -11.35 -18.21 -22.37
N ASN A 34 -12.51 -18.12 -21.72
CA ASN A 34 -12.62 -18.23 -20.28
C ASN A 34 -12.19 -19.63 -19.78
N GLU A 35 -12.62 -20.70 -20.46
CA GLU A 35 -12.19 -22.07 -20.18
C GLU A 35 -10.67 -22.22 -20.34
N GLN A 36 -10.11 -21.71 -21.45
CA GLN A 36 -8.66 -21.69 -21.65
C GLN A 36 -7.93 -20.88 -20.57
N GLY A 37 -8.54 -19.79 -20.08
CA GLY A 37 -8.01 -18.99 -18.98
C GLY A 37 -7.93 -19.79 -17.68
N PHE A 38 -8.99 -20.51 -17.32
CA PHE A 38 -9.00 -21.38 -16.15
C PHE A 38 -8.06 -22.58 -16.29
N ALA A 39 -7.95 -23.19 -17.47
CA ALA A 39 -6.99 -24.26 -17.73
C ALA A 39 -5.56 -23.76 -17.50
N ALA A 40 -5.17 -22.63 -18.11
CA ALA A 40 -3.86 -22.04 -17.90
C ALA A 40 -3.61 -21.64 -16.43
N PHE A 41 -4.63 -21.16 -15.73
CA PHE A 41 -4.52 -20.83 -14.30
C PHE A 41 -4.25 -22.07 -13.45
N GLY A 42 -4.89 -23.20 -13.77
CA GLY A 42 -4.67 -24.49 -13.11
C GLY A 42 -3.28 -25.09 -13.39
N GLU A 43 -2.70 -24.77 -14.55
CA GLU A 43 -1.32 -25.10 -14.93
C GLU A 43 -0.28 -24.13 -14.35
N GLU A 44 -0.70 -23.16 -13.53
CA GLU A 44 0.13 -22.07 -12.99
C GLU A 44 0.74 -21.14 -14.05
N ASP A 45 0.28 -21.19 -15.30
CA ASP A 45 0.62 -20.22 -16.35
C ASP A 45 -0.26 -18.97 -16.22
N TYR A 46 0.01 -18.20 -15.17
CA TYR A 46 -0.79 -17.04 -14.79
C TYR A 46 -0.76 -15.91 -15.84
N LEU A 47 0.33 -15.74 -16.58
CA LEU A 47 0.44 -14.74 -17.65
C LEU A 47 -0.47 -15.09 -18.84
N ARG A 48 -0.56 -16.37 -19.19
CA ARG A 48 -1.48 -16.82 -20.24
C ARG A 48 -2.92 -16.76 -19.75
N ALA A 49 -3.18 -17.17 -18.50
CA ALA A 49 -4.50 -17.09 -17.90
C ALA A 49 -5.06 -15.66 -17.92
N ALA A 50 -4.29 -14.68 -17.45
CA ALA A 50 -4.70 -13.29 -17.41
C ALA A 50 -5.10 -12.75 -18.80
N ARG A 51 -4.25 -12.98 -19.80
CA ARG A 51 -4.52 -12.58 -21.19
C ARG A 51 -5.76 -13.25 -21.78
N LYS A 52 -6.04 -14.50 -21.40
CA LYS A 52 -7.25 -15.20 -21.85
C LYS A 52 -8.51 -14.63 -21.23
N PHE A 53 -8.50 -14.28 -19.94
CA PHE A 53 -9.62 -13.60 -19.30
C PHE A 53 -9.87 -12.20 -19.88
N GLU A 54 -8.82 -11.43 -20.17
CA GLU A 54 -8.97 -10.14 -20.85
C GLU A 54 -9.51 -10.27 -22.26
N ALA A 55 -8.96 -11.20 -23.05
CA ALA A 55 -9.46 -11.46 -24.38
C ALA A 55 -10.93 -11.92 -24.35
N ALA A 56 -11.34 -12.73 -23.37
CA ALA A 56 -12.73 -13.12 -23.18
C ALA A 56 -13.63 -11.91 -22.89
N HIS A 57 -13.15 -10.97 -22.06
CA HIS A 57 -13.86 -9.74 -21.73
C HIS A 57 -14.06 -8.81 -22.93
N ASP A 58 -13.14 -8.82 -23.90
CA ASP A 58 -13.27 -8.03 -25.13
C ASP A 58 -14.43 -8.50 -26.03
N TYR A 59 -14.88 -9.75 -25.89
CA TYR A 59 -16.08 -10.26 -26.58
C TYR A 59 -17.37 -9.97 -25.81
N VAL A 60 -17.34 -10.11 -24.48
CA VAL A 60 -18.48 -9.84 -23.59
C VAL A 60 -17.94 -9.12 -22.37
N ALA A 61 -18.38 -7.88 -22.15
CA ALA A 61 -17.91 -7.02 -21.07
C ALA A 61 -18.41 -7.45 -19.67
N ASP A 62 -18.12 -8.70 -19.29
CA ASP A 62 -18.40 -9.24 -17.96
C ASP A 62 -17.30 -8.78 -16.97
N PRO A 63 -17.65 -8.06 -15.89
CA PRO A 63 -16.69 -7.66 -14.87
C PRO A 63 -15.96 -8.85 -14.22
N ILE A 64 -16.59 -10.01 -14.07
CA ILE A 64 -15.96 -11.18 -13.43
C ILE A 64 -14.71 -11.63 -14.18
N LEU A 65 -14.69 -11.49 -15.51
CA LEU A 65 -13.50 -11.76 -16.31
C LEU A 65 -12.34 -10.80 -15.97
N ARG A 66 -12.63 -9.52 -15.72
CA ARG A 66 -11.61 -8.56 -15.23
C ARG A 66 -11.13 -8.88 -13.82
N LYS A 67 -12.00 -9.36 -12.93
CA LYS A 67 -11.58 -9.85 -11.60
C LYS A 67 -10.61 -11.02 -11.73
N ASN A 68 -10.94 -12.01 -12.57
CA ASN A 68 -10.10 -13.18 -12.81
C ASN A 68 -8.75 -12.78 -13.42
N ALA A 69 -8.76 -11.86 -14.38
CA ALA A 69 -7.54 -11.27 -14.95
C ALA A 69 -6.68 -10.58 -13.88
N ALA A 70 -7.28 -9.78 -12.99
CA ALA A 70 -6.57 -9.10 -11.90
C ALA A 70 -5.85 -10.10 -10.98
N ILE A 71 -6.52 -11.18 -10.59
CA ILE A 71 -5.95 -12.24 -9.74
C ILE A 71 -4.80 -12.96 -10.47
N ALA A 72 -4.99 -13.28 -11.76
CA ALA A 72 -3.96 -13.95 -12.56
C ALA A 72 -2.73 -13.04 -12.76
N TRP A 73 -2.92 -11.76 -13.10
CA TRP A 73 -1.82 -10.79 -13.16
C TRP A 73 -1.08 -10.64 -11.85
N PHE A 74 -1.81 -10.62 -10.72
CA PHE A 74 -1.21 -10.56 -9.39
C PHE A 74 -0.34 -11.77 -9.10
N LYS A 75 -0.83 -12.98 -9.40
CA LYS A 75 -0.05 -14.21 -9.25
C LYS A 75 1.15 -14.29 -10.20
N ALA A 76 1.10 -13.60 -11.33
CA ALA A 76 2.22 -13.43 -12.25
C ALA A 76 3.20 -12.31 -11.84
N GLU A 77 3.02 -11.70 -10.65
CA GLU A 77 3.81 -10.58 -10.13
C GLU A 77 3.77 -9.31 -11.01
N ARG A 78 2.74 -9.19 -11.86
CA ARG A 78 2.50 -8.06 -12.76
C ARG A 78 1.58 -7.04 -12.09
N CYS A 79 2.13 -6.35 -11.09
CA CYS A 79 1.36 -5.46 -10.21
C CYS A 79 0.64 -4.30 -10.93
N VAL A 80 1.18 -3.80 -12.04
CA VAL A 80 0.58 -2.66 -12.77
C VAL A 80 -0.72 -3.14 -13.44
N GLU A 81 -0.63 -4.22 -14.21
CA GLU A 81 -1.73 -4.85 -14.92
C GLU A 81 -2.78 -5.40 -13.95
N ALA A 82 -2.34 -6.01 -12.85
CA ALA A 82 -3.23 -6.48 -11.79
C ALA A 82 -4.03 -5.32 -11.17
N SER A 83 -3.38 -4.19 -10.88
CA SER A 83 -4.03 -3.01 -10.30
C SER A 83 -5.04 -2.40 -11.27
N GLU A 84 -4.68 -2.31 -12.55
CA GLU A 84 -5.55 -1.78 -13.60
C GLU A 84 -6.81 -2.64 -13.74
N ALA A 85 -6.67 -3.95 -13.92
CA ALA A 85 -7.79 -4.87 -14.02
C ALA A 85 -8.67 -4.86 -12.75
N ALA A 86 -8.07 -4.77 -11.56
CA ALA A 86 -8.81 -4.64 -10.31
C ALA A 86 -9.62 -3.34 -10.24
N VAL A 87 -9.06 -2.20 -10.67
CA VAL A 87 -9.78 -0.92 -10.71
C VAL A 87 -10.94 -0.98 -11.69
N PHE A 88 -10.74 -1.52 -12.90
CA PHE A 88 -11.83 -1.71 -13.86
C PHE A 88 -12.98 -2.53 -13.26
N PHE A 89 -12.66 -3.63 -12.57
CA PHE A 89 -13.67 -4.42 -11.86
C PHE A 89 -14.39 -3.61 -10.77
N LEU A 90 -13.66 -2.83 -9.97
CA LEU A 90 -14.23 -2.06 -8.88
C LEU A 90 -15.14 -0.91 -9.34
N LEU A 91 -14.95 -0.42 -10.57
CA LEU A 91 -15.80 0.58 -11.19
C LEU A 91 -17.09 -0.02 -11.78
N ALA A 92 -17.14 -1.33 -12.00
CA ALA A 92 -18.34 -1.98 -12.52
C ALA A 92 -19.49 -2.01 -11.50
N GLU A 93 -20.70 -1.86 -12.03
CA GLU A 93 -21.95 -1.99 -11.26
C GLU A 93 -22.36 -3.46 -11.10
N GLY A 94 -23.25 -3.75 -10.14
CA GLY A 94 -23.84 -5.09 -9.98
C GLY A 94 -22.89 -6.18 -9.44
N THR A 95 -21.63 -5.87 -9.15
CA THR A 95 -20.66 -6.83 -8.58
C THR A 95 -20.96 -7.20 -7.12
N LEU A 96 -20.73 -8.45 -6.74
CA LEU A 96 -20.93 -8.89 -5.35
C LEU A 96 -19.93 -8.23 -4.40
N ARG A 97 -20.36 -8.00 -3.15
CA ARG A 97 -19.50 -7.40 -2.11
C ARG A 97 -18.21 -8.19 -1.88
N GLN A 98 -18.30 -9.52 -1.91
CA GLN A 98 -17.15 -10.42 -1.73
C GLN A 98 -16.12 -10.24 -2.85
N ASP A 99 -16.56 -10.25 -4.11
CA ASP A 99 -15.68 -10.06 -5.26
C ASP A 99 -14.95 -8.72 -5.22
N ARG A 100 -15.65 -7.66 -4.79
CA ARG A 100 -15.04 -6.34 -4.60
C ARG A 100 -13.96 -6.36 -3.51
N ASP A 101 -14.09 -7.20 -2.50
CA ASP A 101 -13.08 -7.33 -1.45
C ASP A 101 -11.84 -8.07 -1.94
N GLU A 102 -12.00 -9.09 -2.80
CA GLU A 102 -10.89 -9.76 -3.49
C GLU A 102 -10.12 -8.78 -4.39
N ALA A 103 -10.82 -7.99 -5.22
CA ALA A 103 -10.18 -7.01 -6.09
C ALA A 103 -9.47 -5.89 -5.31
N ARG A 104 -10.05 -5.40 -4.21
CA ARG A 104 -9.38 -4.45 -3.30
C ARG A 104 -8.15 -5.05 -2.62
N SER A 105 -8.19 -6.34 -2.30
CA SER A 105 -7.04 -7.05 -1.75
C SER A 105 -5.87 -7.09 -2.73
N VAL A 106 -6.14 -7.50 -3.98
CA VAL A 106 -5.15 -7.49 -5.07
C VAL A 106 -4.56 -6.09 -5.25
N TRP A 107 -5.42 -5.07 -5.41
CA TRP A 107 -4.97 -3.70 -5.56
C TRP A 107 -4.13 -3.23 -4.35
N GLY A 108 -4.58 -3.51 -3.13
CA GLY A 108 -3.89 -3.12 -1.90
C GLY A 108 -2.50 -3.74 -1.77
N HIS A 109 -2.36 -5.03 -2.10
CA HIS A 109 -1.05 -5.70 -2.13
C HIS A 109 -0.11 -5.06 -3.17
N CYS A 110 -0.57 -4.85 -4.40
CA CYS A 110 0.22 -4.21 -5.45
C CYS A 110 0.67 -2.79 -5.07
N GLN A 111 -0.20 -2.01 -4.41
CA GLN A 111 0.16 -0.68 -3.92
C GLN A 111 1.23 -0.74 -2.83
N LEU A 112 1.12 -1.67 -1.88
CA LEU A 112 2.14 -1.82 -0.84
C LEU A 112 3.50 -2.25 -1.42
N ASP A 113 3.54 -3.07 -2.47
CA ASP A 113 4.80 -3.37 -3.19
C ASP A 113 5.38 -2.14 -3.90
N GLN A 114 4.55 -1.18 -4.31
CA GLN A 114 5.03 0.12 -4.80
C GLN A 114 5.57 1.01 -3.68
N ALA A 115 4.93 0.99 -2.49
CA ALA A 115 5.43 1.69 -1.32
C ALA A 115 6.79 1.14 -0.88
N ASP A 116 6.96 -0.19 -0.89
CA ASP A 116 8.24 -0.84 -0.56
C ASP A 116 9.36 -0.44 -1.53
N ARG A 117 9.06 -0.32 -2.84
CA ARG A 117 10.00 0.21 -3.83
C ARG A 117 10.32 1.69 -3.64
N ALA A 118 9.33 2.50 -3.26
CA ALA A 118 9.56 3.91 -2.93
C ALA A 118 10.46 4.06 -1.70
N PHE A 119 10.24 3.25 -0.65
CA PHE A 119 11.15 3.18 0.49
C PHE A 119 12.58 2.79 0.09
N ALA A 120 12.74 1.77 -0.76
CA ALA A 120 14.06 1.34 -1.24
C ALA A 120 14.78 2.42 -2.06
N ALA A 121 14.04 3.30 -2.73
CA ALA A 121 14.56 4.45 -3.47
C ALA A 121 14.80 5.69 -2.58
N GLY A 122 14.47 5.64 -1.28
CA GLY A 122 14.53 6.79 -0.38
C GLY A 122 13.41 7.82 -0.59
N ASP A 123 12.43 7.53 -1.45
CA ASP A 123 11.30 8.40 -1.76
C ASP A 123 10.18 8.24 -0.71
N VAL A 124 10.43 8.80 0.48
CA VAL A 124 9.56 8.67 1.67
C VAL A 124 8.19 9.29 1.43
N ASP A 125 8.14 10.45 0.79
CA ASP A 125 6.90 11.18 0.52
C ASP A 125 5.98 10.38 -0.42
N ARG A 126 6.55 9.76 -1.45
CA ARG A 126 5.77 8.87 -2.33
C ARG A 126 5.26 7.63 -1.59
N ALA A 127 6.09 7.01 -0.76
CA ALA A 127 5.68 5.86 0.04
C ALA A 127 4.52 6.21 0.98
N GLU A 128 4.59 7.36 1.66
CA GLU A 128 3.51 7.88 2.50
C GLU A 128 2.21 8.10 1.71
N ALA A 129 2.29 8.76 0.55
CA ALA A 129 1.13 9.00 -0.29
C ALA A 129 0.46 7.68 -0.75
N ILE A 130 1.24 6.63 -1.01
CA ILE A 130 0.72 5.31 -1.35
C ILE A 130 0.04 4.67 -0.13
N ILE A 131 0.70 4.67 1.03
CA ILE A 131 0.16 4.13 2.29
C ILE A 131 -1.18 4.77 2.65
N ALA A 132 -1.28 6.10 2.54
CA ALA A 132 -2.51 6.85 2.82
C ALA A 132 -3.65 6.42 1.87
N ARG A 133 -3.36 6.20 0.58
CA ARG A 133 -4.36 5.70 -0.37
C ARG A 133 -4.84 4.29 -0.03
N VAL A 134 -3.95 3.39 0.37
CA VAL A 134 -4.33 2.02 0.75
C VAL A 134 -5.20 2.04 2.01
N ASP A 135 -4.88 2.89 2.98
CA ASP A 135 -5.65 3.02 4.23
C ASP A 135 -7.08 3.55 4.03
N ALA A 136 -7.27 4.44 3.06
CA ALA A 136 -8.58 4.99 2.73
C ALA A 136 -9.53 3.96 2.09
N VAL A 137 -9.03 2.78 1.70
CA VAL A 137 -9.80 1.74 1.02
C VAL A 137 -10.04 0.56 1.97
N ARG A 138 -11.28 0.04 1.96
CA ARG A 138 -11.61 -1.18 2.70
C ARG A 138 -10.83 -2.38 2.12
N THR A 139 -9.90 -2.91 2.89
CA THR A 139 -9.07 -4.06 2.51
C THR A 139 -9.22 -5.22 3.51
N ASP A 140 -8.71 -6.40 3.14
CA ASP A 140 -8.75 -7.59 4.00
C ASP A 140 -7.70 -7.52 5.14
N ALA A 141 -7.71 -8.54 6.00
CA ALA A 141 -6.80 -8.60 7.15
C ALA A 141 -5.31 -8.71 6.76
N ARG A 142 -4.99 -9.36 5.63
CA ARG A 142 -3.60 -9.55 5.18
C ARG A 142 -3.01 -8.23 4.69
N VAL A 143 -3.78 -7.47 3.91
CA VAL A 143 -3.37 -6.13 3.47
C VAL A 143 -3.26 -5.19 4.68
N LYS A 144 -4.20 -5.24 5.63
CA LYS A 144 -4.13 -4.43 6.86
C LYS A 144 -2.88 -4.72 7.69
N GLN A 145 -2.49 -5.99 7.81
CA GLN A 145 -1.27 -6.38 8.51
C GLN A 145 -0.02 -5.81 7.82
N ARG A 146 0.06 -5.92 6.48
CA ARG A 146 1.17 -5.33 5.72
C ARG A 146 1.18 -3.80 5.82
N LEU A 147 0.01 -3.15 5.78
CA LEU A 147 -0.15 -1.71 5.93
C LEU A 147 0.36 -1.22 7.29
N ALA A 148 0.09 -1.97 8.37
CA ALA A 148 0.64 -1.65 9.70
C ALA A 148 2.17 -1.71 9.71
N GLY A 149 2.77 -2.72 9.08
CA GLY A 149 4.23 -2.79 8.91
C GLY A 149 4.81 -1.62 8.12
N ALA A 150 4.16 -1.26 6.99
CA ALA A 150 4.58 -0.13 6.17
C ALA A 150 4.50 1.22 6.92
N ARG A 151 3.49 1.40 7.79
CA ARG A 151 3.38 2.58 8.65
C ARG A 151 4.51 2.69 9.67
N MET A 152 4.87 1.58 10.32
CA MET A 152 5.99 1.57 11.25
C MET A 152 7.30 1.93 10.56
N ARG A 153 7.52 1.38 9.36
CA ARG A 153 8.69 1.71 8.54
C ARG A 153 8.72 3.18 8.11
N LEU A 154 7.56 3.76 7.77
CA LEU A 154 7.44 5.19 7.45
C LEU A 154 7.88 6.06 8.64
N ILE A 155 7.42 5.74 9.85
CA ILE A 155 7.79 6.45 11.08
C ILE A 155 9.30 6.35 11.30
N GLU A 156 9.87 5.15 11.21
CA GLU A 156 11.31 4.92 11.37
C GLU A 156 12.13 5.76 10.37
N MET A 157 11.75 5.75 9.09
CA MET A 157 12.45 6.52 8.06
C MET A 157 12.31 8.03 8.25
N ARG A 158 11.15 8.53 8.71
CA ARG A 158 10.98 9.95 9.03
C ARG A 158 11.82 10.37 10.23
N VAL A 159 11.89 9.54 11.27
CA VAL A 159 12.73 9.81 12.45
C VAL A 159 14.22 9.81 12.07
N ASN A 160 14.68 8.79 11.35
CA ASN A 160 16.09 8.68 10.94
C ASN A 160 16.48 9.75 9.90
N GLY A 161 15.54 10.14 9.02
CA GLY A 161 15.76 11.23 8.05
C GLY A 161 15.80 12.61 8.72
N ALA A 162 15.04 12.81 9.80
CA ALA A 162 15.04 14.04 10.59
C ALA A 162 16.33 14.23 11.40
N GLU A 163 17.06 13.16 11.74
CA GLU A 163 18.36 13.27 12.43
C GLU A 163 19.44 14.00 11.62
N GLY A 164 19.25 14.20 10.31
CA GLY A 164 20.14 15.02 9.48
C GLY A 164 19.92 16.53 9.62
N ASP A 165 18.79 16.98 10.18
CA ASP A 165 18.39 18.40 10.18
C ASP A 165 17.89 18.89 11.56
N LEU A 166 17.56 17.98 12.48
CA LEU A 166 17.21 18.29 13.87
C LEU A 166 18.28 17.73 14.80
N ASP A 167 18.96 18.63 15.52
CA ASP A 167 19.87 18.29 16.60
C ASP A 167 19.17 17.29 17.54
N ARG A 168 19.71 16.08 17.69
CA ARG A 168 19.16 15.00 18.54
C ARG A 168 18.81 15.50 19.93
N VAL A 169 19.55 16.50 20.40
CA VAL A 169 19.31 17.20 21.67
C VAL A 169 17.94 17.91 21.67
N SER A 170 17.57 18.62 20.61
CA SER A 170 16.27 19.28 20.47
C SER A 170 15.09 18.31 20.43
N LEU A 171 15.25 17.18 19.73
CA LEU A 171 14.26 16.07 19.72
C LEU A 171 14.10 15.44 21.12
N GLY A 172 15.22 15.23 21.81
CA GLY A 172 15.23 14.74 23.19
C GLY A 172 14.46 15.67 24.14
N TRP A 173 14.69 16.98 24.06
CA TRP A 173 13.93 17.97 24.85
C TRP A 173 12.45 18.03 24.47
N GLY A 174 12.11 17.85 23.20
CA GLY A 174 10.72 17.76 22.74
C GLY A 174 9.97 16.60 23.37
N LEU A 175 10.59 15.42 23.43
CA LEU A 175 9.99 14.24 24.06
C LEU A 175 9.87 14.37 25.59
N VAL A 176 10.85 14.97 26.25
CA VAL A 176 10.78 15.26 27.70
C VAL A 176 9.65 16.23 28.01
N SER A 177 9.48 17.29 27.23
CA SER A 177 8.44 18.29 27.46
C SER A 177 7.02 17.75 27.20
N VAL A 178 6.83 16.95 26.15
CA VAL A 178 5.56 16.25 25.91
C VAL A 178 5.25 15.24 27.01
N GLY A 179 6.24 14.43 27.41
CA GLY A 179 6.08 13.47 28.52
C GLY A 179 5.71 14.14 29.84
N ALA A 180 6.39 15.24 30.18
CA ALA A 180 6.09 16.03 31.37
C ALA A 180 4.69 16.65 31.33
N ALA A 181 4.26 17.19 30.18
CA ALA A 181 2.92 17.76 30.01
C ALA A 181 1.81 16.71 30.19
N VAL A 182 2.01 15.49 29.66
CA VAL A 182 1.07 14.37 29.85
C VAL A 182 1.01 13.96 31.32
N LEU A 183 2.15 13.86 32.02
CA LEU A 183 2.19 13.52 33.44
C LEU A 183 1.51 14.59 34.32
N ILE A 184 1.76 15.87 34.04
CA ILE A 184 1.13 17.00 34.76
C ILE A 184 -0.37 17.04 34.49
N GLY A 185 -0.79 16.92 33.23
CA GLY A 185 -2.21 16.93 32.85
C GLY A 185 -2.97 15.76 33.47
N THR A 186 -2.36 14.56 33.48
CA THR A 186 -2.96 13.37 34.09
C THR A 186 -3.03 13.49 35.62
N GLY A 187 -2.01 14.08 36.25
CA GLY A 187 -2.02 14.36 37.69
C GLY A 187 -3.07 15.42 38.10
N ALA A 188 -3.18 16.50 37.33
CA ALA A 188 -4.20 17.54 37.55
C ALA A 188 -5.62 16.98 37.37
N TYR A 189 -5.84 16.14 36.36
CA TYR A 189 -7.09 15.44 36.16
C TYR A 189 -7.46 14.56 37.37
N HIS A 190 -6.49 13.82 37.92
CA HIS A 190 -6.68 13.01 39.14
C HIS A 190 -7.11 13.81 40.36
N LEU A 191 -6.59 15.02 40.53
CA LEU A 191 -6.94 15.89 41.66
C LEU A 191 -8.31 16.57 41.48
N SER A 192 -8.81 16.69 40.25
CA SER A 192 -10.11 17.27 39.94
C SER A 192 -11.27 16.27 39.85
N ALA A 193 -10.97 14.98 39.78
CA ALA A 193 -11.92 13.92 39.43
C ALA A 193 -12.55 13.23 40.66
N ASP A 194 -13.12 14.01 41.60
CA ASP A 194 -14.07 13.48 42.57
C ASP A 194 -15.45 13.35 41.88
N GLY A 195 -15.67 12.27 41.11
CA GLY A 195 -17.02 11.92 40.62
C GLY A 195 -17.18 11.37 39.20
N LEU A 196 -16.14 10.87 38.52
CA LEU A 196 -16.26 10.37 37.13
C LEU A 196 -16.38 8.83 37.04
N ASP A 197 -17.22 8.37 36.11
CA ASP A 197 -17.62 6.98 35.87
C ASP A 197 -16.49 6.04 35.39
N GLY A 198 -16.72 4.73 35.51
CA GLY A 198 -15.74 3.64 35.38
C GLY A 198 -14.92 3.55 34.09
N ALA A 199 -15.31 4.23 33.00
CA ALA A 199 -14.51 4.30 31.77
C ALA A 199 -13.22 5.12 31.93
N ALA A 200 -13.19 6.11 32.84
CA ALA A 200 -12.02 6.95 33.08
C ALA A 200 -10.90 6.20 33.83
N LYS A 201 -11.20 5.09 34.52
CA LYS A 201 -10.23 4.39 35.38
C LYS A 201 -9.12 3.65 34.62
N TRP A 202 -9.37 3.24 33.38
CA TRP A 202 -8.38 2.50 32.56
C TRP A 202 -7.52 3.40 31.66
N ALA A 203 -8.03 4.58 31.28
CA ALA A 203 -7.28 5.53 30.47
C ALA A 203 -6.10 6.12 31.25
N VAL A 204 -6.26 6.31 32.56
CA VAL A 204 -5.28 7.01 33.39
C VAL A 204 -3.97 6.25 33.57
N PRO A 205 -3.95 4.95 33.94
CA PRO A 205 -2.70 4.18 33.99
C PRO A 205 -1.98 4.13 32.63
N THR A 206 -2.73 4.10 31.53
CA THR A 206 -2.20 4.08 30.17
C THR A 206 -1.50 5.40 29.82
N LEU A 207 -2.08 6.54 30.22
CA LEU A 207 -1.49 7.87 30.03
C LEU A 207 -0.24 8.07 30.89
N TYR A 208 -0.22 7.57 32.13
CA TYR A 208 1.00 7.53 32.96
C TYR A 208 2.10 6.68 32.31
N GLY A 209 1.74 5.50 31.79
CA GLY A 209 2.68 4.62 31.09
C GLY A 209 3.27 5.30 29.85
N ALA A 210 2.43 5.90 29.01
CA ALA A 210 2.86 6.61 27.81
C ALA A 210 3.72 7.85 28.13
N GLY A 211 3.33 8.64 29.14
CA GLY A 211 4.09 9.82 29.59
C GLY A 211 5.46 9.43 30.16
N THR A 212 5.54 8.37 30.96
CA THR A 212 6.79 7.89 31.56
C THR A 212 7.74 7.36 30.48
N LEU A 213 7.24 6.55 29.55
CA LEU A 213 8.03 6.03 28.42
C LEU A 213 8.56 7.16 27.53
N SER A 214 7.73 8.16 27.23
CA SER A 214 8.14 9.33 26.44
C SER A 214 9.23 10.15 27.13
N THR A 215 9.10 10.34 28.45
CA THR A 215 10.09 11.10 29.26
C THR A 215 11.43 10.36 29.32
N LEU A 216 11.42 9.05 29.59
CA LEU A 216 12.63 8.23 29.64
C LEU A 216 13.30 8.11 28.27
N GLY A 217 12.51 7.96 27.21
CA GLY A 217 13.01 7.97 25.83
C GLY A 217 13.68 9.30 25.46
N GLY A 218 13.05 10.42 25.81
CA GLY A 218 13.61 11.76 25.61
C GLY A 218 14.93 11.97 26.37
N LEU A 219 14.98 11.59 27.66
CA LEU A 219 16.21 11.68 28.47
C LEU A 219 17.35 10.82 27.91
N SER A 220 17.03 9.62 27.42
CA SER A 220 18.01 8.73 26.80
C SER A 220 18.62 9.33 25.54
N LEU A 221 17.80 10.00 24.72
CA LEU A 221 18.25 10.70 23.51
C LEU A 221 19.14 11.90 23.84
N VAL A 222 18.79 12.71 24.86
CA VAL A 222 19.63 13.83 25.32
C VAL A 222 20.99 13.31 25.82
N TYR A 223 20.98 12.24 26.61
CA TYR A 223 22.20 11.67 27.16
C TYR A 223 23.14 11.12 26.08
N LEU A 224 22.60 10.38 25.11
CA LEU A 224 23.38 9.85 23.99
C LEU A 224 23.89 10.95 23.06
N GLY A 225 23.08 11.99 22.80
CA GLY A 225 23.49 13.16 22.03
C GLY A 225 24.68 13.89 22.66
N ASN A 226 24.63 14.15 23.97
CA ASN A 226 25.71 14.84 24.68
C ASN A 226 27.02 14.04 24.70
N ASN A 227 26.95 12.71 24.83
CA ASN A 227 28.15 11.86 24.84
C ASN A 227 28.80 11.77 23.45
N ALA A 228 28.00 11.74 22.38
CA ALA A 228 28.52 11.72 21.01
C ALA A 228 29.29 13.00 20.66
N SER A 229 28.81 14.16 21.13
CA SER A 229 29.50 15.44 20.94
C SER A 229 30.83 15.52 21.70
N GLN A 230 30.93 14.91 22.89
CA GLN A 230 32.19 14.88 23.66
C GLN A 230 33.27 13.98 23.04
N GLU A 231 32.90 12.90 22.34
CA GLU A 231 33.88 12.08 21.62
C GLU A 231 34.44 12.80 20.38
N SER A 232 33.65 13.68 19.74
CA SER A 232 34.08 14.49 18.60
C SER A 232 35.04 15.63 18.99
N GLU A 233 34.99 16.11 20.23
CA GLU A 233 35.87 17.19 20.73
C GLU A 233 37.17 16.68 21.34
N LYS A 234 37.41 15.37 21.40
CA LYS A 234 38.70 14.84 21.85
C LYS A 234 39.77 15.32 20.86
N PRO A 235 40.68 16.25 21.24
CA PRO A 235 41.65 16.77 20.31
C PRO A 235 42.48 15.61 19.79
N ALA A 236 42.74 15.59 18.47
CA ALA A 236 43.62 14.63 17.80
C ALA A 236 45.11 14.79 18.23
N ALA A 237 45.36 15.07 19.50
CA ALA A 237 46.67 14.99 20.11
C ALA A 237 47.02 13.50 20.23
N LEU A 238 48.10 13.10 19.54
CA LEU A 238 48.70 11.76 19.50
C LEU A 238 48.14 10.76 18.46
N ARG A 239 47.94 11.20 17.21
CA ARG A 239 48.33 10.31 16.09
C ARG A 239 49.77 10.64 15.75
N ALA A 240 50.71 9.88 16.31
CA ALA A 240 52.10 9.91 15.85
C ALA A 240 52.13 9.67 14.34
N PRO A 241 52.98 10.39 13.57
CA PRO A 241 53.11 10.14 12.15
C PRO A 241 53.52 8.69 11.93
N ALA A 242 52.80 7.99 11.05
CA ALA A 242 53.19 6.65 10.62
C ALA A 242 54.61 6.69 10.03
N PRO A 243 55.49 5.73 10.36
CA PRO A 243 56.82 5.68 9.77
C PRO A 243 56.68 5.53 8.25
N ALA A 244 57.27 6.48 7.51
CA ALA A 244 57.38 6.39 6.07
C ALA A 244 58.29 5.21 5.70
N PHE A 245 57.71 4.14 5.15
CA PHE A 245 58.46 3.08 4.50
C PHE A 245 58.73 3.50 3.05
N GLU A 246 59.97 3.95 2.78
CA GLU A 246 60.47 4.07 1.41
C GLU A 246 60.72 2.66 0.84
N ILE A 247 59.89 2.22 -0.09
CA ILE A 247 60.15 1.02 -0.89
C ILE A 247 60.96 1.45 -2.11
N GLY A 248 62.29 1.32 -2.02
CA GLY A 248 63.20 1.50 -3.15
C GLY A 248 63.06 0.35 -4.16
N LEU A 249 62.29 0.56 -5.23
CA LEU A 249 62.30 -0.30 -6.41
C LEU A 249 63.43 0.14 -7.35
N SER A 250 64.60 -0.49 -7.22
CA SER A 250 65.63 -0.41 -8.24
C SER A 250 65.28 -1.35 -9.40
N MET A 251 64.97 -0.81 -10.57
CA MET A 251 64.95 -1.59 -11.82
C MET A 251 66.33 -1.48 -12.48
N ARG A 252 66.98 -2.63 -12.70
CA ARG A 252 68.13 -2.74 -13.61
C ARG A 252 67.62 -3.10 -14.99
N PHE A 253 68.03 -2.32 -15.99
CA PHE A 253 67.86 -2.58 -17.41
C PHE A 253 68.75 -3.72 -17.88
#